data_AF-A0A7S3MW13-F1
#
_entry.id   AF-A0A7S3MW13-F1
#
_cell.length_a   1.000
_cell.length_b   1.000
_cell.length_c   1.000
_cell.angle_alpha   90.00
_cell.angle_beta   90.00
_cell.angle_gamma   90.00
#
_symmetry.space_group_name_H-M   'P 1'
#
loop_
_entity.id
_entity.type
_entity.pdbx_description
1 polymer ?
#
loop_
_entity_poly.entity_id
_entity_poly.type
_entity_poly.pdbx_seq_one_letter_code
_entity_poly.pdbx_strand_id
1 'polypeptide(L)'
;MGEIPNRQIFSQSFLQKPLSPYFQIVNCVKSGDMDTFKKIVQKYEKVFKLDKNFSLILRLRHTVLKFGLKKLNISYSKISLKDIQKKLTMDSVEETEQIVAKAIRDG
;
A
#
# COMPACT_ATOMS: atom_id res chain seq x y z
N MET A 1 9.23 6.03 -8.31
CA MET A 1 7.97 6.71 -7.94
C MET A 1 7.24 5.89 -6.87
N GLY A 2 7.65 6.10 -5.62
CA GLY A 2 7.16 5.41 -4.42
C GLY A 2 7.72 6.10 -3.17
N GLU A 3 7.98 7.39 -3.26
CA GLU A 3 8.46 8.14 -2.10
C GLU A 3 7.26 8.47 -1.25
N ILE A 4 7.31 8.03 0.01
CA ILE A 4 6.27 8.34 0.98
C ILE A 4 6.40 9.84 1.30
N PRO A 5 5.33 10.63 1.14
CA PRO A 5 5.38 12.06 1.41
C PRO A 5 5.76 12.33 2.88
N ASN A 6 6.56 13.38 3.09
CA ASN A 6 7.04 13.75 4.42
C ASN A 6 5.86 14.13 5.33
N ARG A 7 5.89 13.67 6.59
CA ARG A 7 4.81 13.87 7.58
C ARG A 7 4.48 15.35 7.80
N GLN A 8 5.45 16.24 7.55
CA GLN A 8 5.31 17.70 7.64
C GLN A 8 4.24 18.27 6.69
N ILE A 9 3.96 17.61 5.57
CA ILE A 9 2.93 18.07 4.60
C ILE A 9 1.52 17.89 5.20
N PHE A 10 1.34 16.89 6.07
CA PHE A 10 0.05 16.59 6.70
C PHE A 10 -0.18 17.35 8.02
N SER A 11 0.82 18.05 8.55
CA SER A 11 0.75 18.72 9.86
C SER A 11 0.25 20.17 9.82
N GLN A 12 -0.05 20.73 8.64
CA GLN A 12 -0.59 22.08 8.53
C GLN A 12 -2.00 22.15 9.16
N SER A 13 -2.19 23.04 10.14
CA SER A 13 -3.38 23.11 11.01
C SER A 13 -4.71 23.22 10.26
N PHE A 14 -4.71 23.89 9.10
CA PHE A 14 -5.88 24.05 8.23
C PHE A 14 -6.23 22.78 7.43
N LEU A 15 -5.23 21.95 7.08
CA LEU A 15 -5.41 20.78 6.22
C LEU A 15 -5.68 19.47 6.98
N GLN A 16 -5.51 19.43 8.30
CA GLN A 16 -5.65 18.19 9.08
C GLN A 16 -7.02 17.51 8.94
N LYS A 17 -8.11 18.29 8.89
CA LYS A 17 -9.48 17.75 8.76
C LYS A 17 -9.73 17.12 7.38
N PRO A 18 -9.51 17.81 6.24
CA PRO A 18 -9.73 17.22 4.92
C PRO A 18 -8.68 16.16 4.53
N LEU A 19 -7.43 16.26 5.00
CA LEU A 19 -6.39 15.26 4.66
C LEU A 19 -6.44 13.98 5.49
N SER A 20 -7.29 13.90 6.53
CA SER A 20 -7.35 12.72 7.41
C SER A 20 -7.52 11.38 6.65
N PRO A 21 -8.43 11.26 5.65
CA PRO A 21 -8.57 10.03 4.86
C PRO A 21 -7.32 9.70 4.02
N TYR A 22 -6.68 10.71 3.45
CA TYR A 22 -5.48 10.57 2.64
C TYR A 22 -4.26 10.17 3.49
N PHE A 23 -4.16 10.72 4.70
CA PHE A 23 -3.12 10.36 5.67
C PHE A 23 -3.24 8.89 6.09
N GLN A 24 -4.46 8.39 6.32
CA GLN A 24 -4.68 6.98 6.64
C GLN A 24 -4.28 6.06 5.49
N ILE A 25 -4.57 6.42 4.24
CA ILE A 25 -4.09 5.67 3.07
C ILE A 25 -2.57 5.65 3.04
N VAL A 26 -1.90 6.80 3.16
CA VAL A 26 -0.44 6.87 3.09
C VAL A 26 0.22 6.02 4.19
N ASN A 27 -0.31 6.05 5.41
CA ASN A 27 0.18 5.17 6.48
C ASN A 27 -0.01 3.69 6.16
N CYS A 28 -1.13 3.33 5.54
CA CYS A 28 -1.39 1.96 5.10
C CYS A 28 -0.42 1.52 3.99
N VAL A 29 -0.14 2.39 3.01
CA VAL A 29 0.85 2.10 1.96
C VAL A 29 2.25 1.91 2.58
N LYS A 30 2.58 2.68 3.62
CA LYS A 30 3.85 2.54 4.36
C LYS A 30 3.94 1.24 5.16
N SER A 31 2.85 0.77 5.76
CA SER A 31 2.85 -0.49 6.51
C SER A 31 2.98 -1.69 5.59
N GLY A 32 2.36 -1.63 4.40
CA GLY A 32 2.37 -2.68 3.37
C GLY A 32 1.22 -3.67 3.50
N ASP A 33 0.20 -3.36 4.30
CA ASP A 33 -0.90 -4.26 4.63
C ASP A 33 -2.08 -4.10 3.65
N MET A 34 -2.47 -5.18 2.96
CA MET A 34 -3.55 -5.11 1.96
C MET A 34 -4.95 -5.06 2.58
N ASP A 35 -5.16 -5.72 3.71
CA ASP A 35 -6.49 -5.81 4.33
C ASP A 35 -6.95 -4.49 4.93
N THR A 36 -6.03 -3.77 5.57
CA THR A 36 -6.29 -2.42 6.07
C THR A 36 -6.52 -1.45 4.91
N PHE A 37 -5.82 -1.62 3.78
CA PHE A 37 -6.03 -0.83 2.58
C PHE A 37 -7.45 -1.01 2.04
N LYS A 38 -7.91 -2.27 1.87
CA LYS A 38 -9.28 -2.58 1.43
C LYS A 38 -10.33 -1.94 2.34
N LYS A 39 -10.16 -2.05 3.67
CA LYS A 39 -11.08 -1.46 4.66
C LYS A 39 -11.14 0.07 4.58
N ILE A 40 -9.99 0.74 4.44
CA ILE A 40 -9.92 2.22 4.36
C ILE A 40 -10.55 2.71 3.06
N VAL A 41 -10.28 2.04 1.93
CA VAL A 41 -10.88 2.40 0.63
C VAL A 41 -12.40 2.28 0.67
N GLN A 42 -12.94 1.20 1.25
CA GLN A 42 -14.39 1.05 1.43
C GLN A 42 -14.99 2.13 2.35
N LYS A 43 -14.30 2.46 3.45
CA LYS A 43 -14.79 3.46 4.41
C LYS A 43 -14.87 4.87 3.82
N TYR A 44 -13.90 5.27 3.01
CA TYR A 44 -13.79 6.63 2.46
C TYR A 44 -14.12 6.74 0.97
N GLU A 45 -14.74 5.71 0.39
CA GLU A 45 -15.06 5.64 -1.04
C GLU A 45 -15.82 6.88 -1.54
N LYS A 46 -16.79 7.36 -0.75
CA LYS A 46 -17.59 8.56 -1.09
C LYS A 46 -16.72 9.81 -1.23
N VAL A 47 -15.75 10.00 -0.33
CA VAL A 47 -14.85 11.16 -0.34
C VAL A 47 -13.94 11.09 -1.58
N PHE A 48 -13.38 9.92 -1.88
CA PHE A 48 -12.50 9.74 -3.02
C PHE A 48 -13.19 9.87 -4.38
N LYS A 49 -14.48 9.53 -4.46
CA LYS A 49 -15.31 9.74 -5.65
C LYS A 49 -15.62 11.23 -5.87
N LEU A 50 -15.92 11.97 -4.80
CA LEU A 50 -16.13 13.42 -4.87
C LEU A 50 -14.87 14.14 -5.39
N ASP A 51 -13.70 13.72 -4.90
CA ASP A 51 -12.42 14.29 -5.29
C ASP A 51 -11.91 13.80 -6.66
N LYS A 52 -12.68 12.94 -7.36
CA LYS A 52 -12.32 12.29 -8.65
C LYS A 52 -10.97 11.54 -8.61
N ASN A 53 -10.45 11.24 -7.42
CA ASN A 53 -9.13 10.62 -7.24
C ASN A 53 -9.19 9.09 -7.04
N PHE A 54 -10.39 8.51 -7.16
CA PHE A 54 -10.63 7.08 -6.95
C PHE A 54 -9.78 6.18 -7.87
N SER A 55 -9.55 6.58 -9.12
CA SER A 55 -8.71 5.83 -10.08
C SER A 55 -7.25 5.75 -9.62
N LEU A 56 -6.70 6.82 -9.05
CA LEU A 56 -5.34 6.80 -8.50
C LEU A 56 -5.24 5.91 -7.27
N ILE A 57 -6.27 5.92 -6.42
CA ILE A 57 -6.30 5.06 -5.23
C ILE A 57 -6.34 3.59 -5.62
N LEU A 58 -7.09 3.21 -6.65
CA LEU A 58 -7.09 1.83 -7.13
C LEU A 58 -5.70 1.38 -7.59
N ARG A 59 -4.93 2.27 -8.23
CA ARG A 59 -3.54 2.00 -8.64
C ARG A 59 -2.59 1.83 -7.45
N LEU A 60 -2.85 2.50 -6.32
CA LEU A 60 -2.04 2.34 -5.10
C LEU A 60 -2.02 0.89 -4.59
N ARG A 61 -3.00 0.04 -4.95
CA ARG A 61 -2.98 -1.38 -4.59
C ARG A 61 -1.69 -2.08 -5.04
N HIS A 62 -1.24 -1.82 -6.26
CA HIS A 62 0.02 -2.37 -6.78
C HIS A 62 1.24 -1.74 -6.10
N THR A 63 1.15 -0.46 -5.72
CA THR A 63 2.19 0.24 -4.96
C THR A 63 2.34 -0.31 -3.55
N VAL A 64 1.24 -0.65 -2.87
CA VAL A 64 1.24 -1.26 -1.53
C VAL A 64 1.97 -2.60 -1.57
N LEU A 65 1.66 -3.43 -2.57
CA LEU A 65 2.35 -4.71 -2.80
C LEU A 65 3.86 -4.52 -3.03
N LYS A 66 4.24 -3.59 -3.92
CA LYS A 66 5.66 -3.30 -4.18
C LYS A 66 6.37 -2.77 -2.92
N PHE A 67 5.69 -1.99 -2.09
CA PHE A 67 6.22 -1.52 -0.80
C PHE A 67 6.41 -2.64 0.21
N GLY A 68 5.41 -3.50 0.37
CA GLY A 68 5.48 -4.67 1.25
C GLY A 68 6.65 -5.58 0.86
N LEU A 69 6.79 -5.87 -0.43
CA LEU A 69 7.92 -6.67 -0.94
C LEU A 69 9.27 -5.98 -0.72
N LYS A 70 9.39 -4.67 -0.98
CA LYS A 70 10.62 -3.91 -0.73
C LYS A 70 11.01 -3.93 0.75
N LYS A 71 10.02 -3.78 1.65
CA LYS A 71 10.23 -3.86 3.10
C LYS A 71 10.71 -5.24 3.52
N LEU A 72 10.14 -6.31 2.97
CA LEU A 72 10.61 -7.68 3.21
C LEU A 72 12.03 -7.90 2.68
N ASN A 73 12.35 -7.40 1.48
CA ASN A 73 13.68 -7.51 0.89
C ASN A 73 14.76 -6.81 1.74
N ILE A 74 14.46 -5.64 2.30
CA ILE A 74 15.39 -4.94 3.21
C ILE A 74 15.53 -5.69 4.55
N SER A 75 14.47 -6.34 5.02
CA SER A 75 14.45 -6.97 6.34
C SER A 75 15.05 -8.38 6.38
N TYR A 76 15.07 -9.09 5.24
CA TYR A 76 15.47 -10.50 5.18
C TYR A 76 16.44 -10.73 4.03
N SER A 77 17.57 -11.38 4.32
CA SER A 77 18.50 -11.84 3.28
C SER A 77 17.93 -13.05 2.50
N LYS A 78 17.16 -13.92 3.17
CA LYS A 78 16.47 -15.06 2.57
C LYS A 78 15.13 -15.26 3.27
N ILE A 79 14.05 -15.43 2.50
CA ILE A 79 12.69 -15.64 2.99
C ILE A 79 11.98 -16.68 2.12
N SER A 80 11.11 -17.51 2.70
CA SER A 80 10.33 -18.48 1.94
C SER A 80 9.10 -17.82 1.31
N LEU A 81 8.64 -18.32 0.16
CA LEU A 81 7.42 -17.82 -0.50
C LEU A 81 6.17 -17.99 0.39
N LYS A 82 6.13 -19.05 1.21
CA LYS A 82 5.04 -19.27 2.19
C LYS A 82 5.00 -18.19 3.28
N ASP A 83 6.16 -17.71 3.71
CA ASP A 83 6.23 -16.63 4.71
C ASP A 83 5.87 -15.28 4.11
N ILE A 84 6.24 -15.04 2.85
CA ILE A 84 5.81 -13.86 2.09
C ILE A 84 4.28 -13.85 1.97
N GLN A 85 3.68 -14.98 1.57
CA GLN A 85 2.22 -15.13 1.45
C GLN A 85 1.51 -14.78 2.77
N LYS A 86 1.96 -15.36 3.88
CA LYS A 86 1.38 -15.10 5.21
C LYS A 86 1.48 -13.64 5.63
N LYS A 87 2.59 -12.97 5.30
CA LYS A 87 2.82 -11.57 5.69
C LYS A 87 2.09 -10.54 4.82
N LEU A 88 1.90 -10.82 3.53
CA LEU A 88 1.16 -9.95 2.63
C LEU A 88 -0.33 -10.28 2.54
N THR A 89 -0.80 -11.24 3.36
CA THR A 89 -2.17 -11.77 3.36
C THR A 89 -2.69 -12.07 1.95
N MET A 90 -1.90 -12.84 1.22
CA MET A 90 -2.23 -13.28 -0.13
C MET A 90 -3.04 -14.59 -0.12
N ASP A 91 -4.03 -14.67 -1.01
CA ASP A 91 -4.99 -15.78 -1.04
C ASP A 91 -4.37 -17.08 -1.56
N SER A 92 -3.40 -17.01 -2.48
CA SER A 92 -2.73 -18.19 -3.06
C SER A 92 -1.20 -18.09 -3.09
N VAL A 93 -0.54 -19.25 -3.04
CA VAL A 93 0.91 -19.39 -3.22
C VAL A 93 1.31 -19.03 -4.65
N GLU A 94 0.52 -19.42 -5.65
CA GLU A 94 0.79 -19.16 -7.07
C GLU A 94 0.73 -17.65 -7.38
N GLU A 95 -0.25 -16.95 -6.82
CA GLU A 95 -0.34 -15.49 -6.95
C GLU A 95 0.87 -14.79 -6.33
N THR A 96 1.32 -15.28 -5.18
CA THR A 96 2.52 -14.76 -4.50
C THR A 96 3.74 -14.94 -5.39
N GLU A 97 3.92 -16.11 -6.00
CA GLU A 97 5.03 -16.38 -6.92
C GLU A 97 4.99 -15.48 -8.15
N GLN A 98 3.83 -15.28 -8.77
CA GLN A 98 3.68 -14.40 -9.93
C GLN A 98 4.02 -12.93 -9.60
N ILE A 99 3.57 -12.43 -8.45
CA ILE A 99 3.84 -11.05 -8.03
C ILE A 99 5.32 -10.87 -7.71
N VAL A 100 5.94 -11.85 -7.04
CA VAL A 100 7.39 -11.82 -6.76
C VAL A 100 8.19 -11.88 -8.07
N ALA A 101 7.84 -12.79 -8.99
CA ALA A 101 8.50 -12.89 -10.29
C ALA A 101 8.35 -11.60 -11.11
N LYS A 102 7.18 -10.95 -11.04
CA LYS A 102 6.96 -9.64 -11.65
C LYS A 102 7.80 -8.55 -10.98
N ALA A 103 7.88 -8.54 -9.65
CA ALA A 103 8.69 -7.58 -8.91
C ALA A 103 10.18 -7.71 -9.24
N ILE A 104 10.70 -8.94 -9.38
CA ILE A 104 12.08 -9.20 -9.82
C ILE A 104 12.31 -8.68 -11.25
N ARG A 105 11.34 -8.88 -12.15
CA ARG A 105 11.40 -8.38 -13.52
C ARG A 105 11.39 -6.86 -13.59
N ASP A 106 10.60 -6.22 -12.73
CA ASP A 106 10.39 -4.77 -12.71
C ASP A 106 11.53 -4.00 -12.01
N GLY A 107 12.39 -4.66 -11.23
CA GLY A 107 13.44 -4.02 -10.41
C GLY A 107 12.95 -3.45 -9.09
#